data_AF-A0A7C4IZT4-F1
#
_entry.id   AF-A0A7C4IZT4-F1
#
_cell.length_a   1.000
_cell.length_b   1.000
_cell.length_c   1.000
_cell.angle_alpha   90.00
_cell.angle_beta   90.00
_cell.angle_gamma   90.00
#
_symmetry.space_group_name_H-M   'P 1'
#
loop_
_entity.id
_entity.type
_entity.pdbx_description
1 polymer ?
#
loop_
_entity_poly.entity_id
_entity_poly.type
_entity_poly.pdbx_seq_one_letter_code
_entity_poly.pdbx_strand_id
1 'polypeptide(L)'
;MRRKTQIRVTDLSRFLIYVLAHRPDEFGLVPDPAGFVPLKELLQAIHEEPGWGYVREGHIREVLMGRDGALFVREEDRLRTLEKRWRLDLEAPSENLPKILFIAVRRKAHVHVMQKGLFSDKSLVLSPERDMALRIGRRRDQKPILLEVMTGPAQRQGVSFHAFGDLYLAREIPAECISGPPPPEETQEPRPPKKEKPIPQPSILSGGTFVLQIQRDPDLSRRRSGKKPRGWKEESRKMRRSKG
;
A
#
# COMPACT_ATOMS: atom_id res chain seq x y z
N MET A 1 25.94 6.88 23.85
CA MET A 1 25.34 7.33 22.56
C MET A 1 25.74 8.78 22.28
N ARG A 2 26.02 9.15 21.01
CA ARG A 2 26.42 10.53 20.64
C ARG A 2 25.24 11.50 20.86
N ARG A 3 25.48 12.67 21.47
CA ARG A 3 24.46 13.70 21.81
C ARG A 3 23.49 14.04 20.65
N LYS A 4 23.98 14.03 19.39
CA LYS A 4 23.15 14.24 18.19
C LYS A 4 22.09 13.16 17.97
N THR A 5 22.41 11.90 18.26
CA THR A 5 21.47 10.77 18.14
C THR A 5 20.37 10.89 19.20
N GLN A 6 20.74 11.25 20.43
CA GLN A 6 19.77 11.43 21.51
C GLN A 6 18.74 12.53 21.18
N ILE A 7 19.18 13.66 20.64
CA ILE A 7 18.29 14.76 20.23
C ILE A 7 17.29 14.26 19.16
N ARG A 8 17.77 13.55 18.13
CA ARG A 8 16.91 13.00 17.08
C ARG A 8 15.87 12.00 17.60
N VAL A 9 16.22 11.20 18.61
CA VAL A 9 15.29 10.24 19.23
C VAL A 9 14.23 10.97 20.06
N THR A 10 14.62 11.98 20.84
CA THR A 10 13.66 12.79 21.61
C THR A 10 12.72 13.57 20.71
N ASP A 11 13.21 14.12 19.60
CA ASP A 11 12.39 14.82 18.62
C ASP A 11 11.40 13.85 17.96
N LEU A 12 11.86 12.65 17.59
CA LEU A 12 11.01 11.61 17.00
C LEU A 12 9.94 11.15 17.99
N SER A 13 10.28 11.01 19.27
CA SER A 13 9.33 10.69 20.33
C SER A 13 8.19 11.71 20.40
N ARG A 14 8.53 13.01 20.49
CA ARG A 14 7.54 14.09 20.51
C ARG A 14 6.67 14.10 19.25
N PHE A 15 7.27 13.85 18.10
CA PHE A 15 6.55 13.76 16.84
C PHE A 15 5.59 12.56 16.82
N LEU A 16 6.02 11.38 17.25
CA LEU A 16 5.16 10.20 17.36
C LEU A 16 4.00 10.40 18.33
N ILE A 17 4.23 11.07 19.46
CA ILE A 17 3.17 11.44 20.40
C ILE A 17 2.17 12.35 19.69
N TYR A 18 2.62 13.38 18.98
CA TYR A 18 1.72 14.27 18.23
C TYR A 18 0.85 13.49 17.23
N VAL A 19 1.49 12.70 16.36
CA VAL A 19 0.82 11.93 15.31
C VAL A 19 -0.19 10.95 15.90
N LEU A 20 0.20 10.18 16.93
CA LEU A 20 -0.63 9.08 17.43
C LEU A 20 -1.61 9.50 18.52
N ALA A 21 -1.30 10.49 19.35
CA ALA A 21 -2.15 10.91 20.46
C ALA A 21 -3.02 12.11 20.13
N HIS A 22 -2.57 13.03 19.26
CA HIS A 22 -3.27 14.30 19.04
C HIS A 22 -4.02 14.34 17.70
N ARG A 23 -3.31 14.23 16.58
CA ARG A 23 -3.85 14.54 15.26
C ARG A 23 -3.41 13.53 14.19
N PRO A 24 -3.79 12.24 14.29
CA PRO A 24 -3.48 11.23 13.26
C PRO A 24 -4.11 11.55 11.90
N ASP A 25 -5.25 12.24 11.90
CA ASP A 25 -6.01 12.68 10.74
C ASP A 25 -5.23 13.66 9.85
N GLU A 26 -4.43 14.56 10.43
CA GLU A 26 -3.54 15.47 9.70
C GLU A 26 -2.49 14.74 8.87
N PHE A 27 -2.19 13.49 9.24
CA PHE A 27 -1.27 12.62 8.52
C PHE A 27 -2.02 11.58 7.69
N GLY A 28 -3.33 11.69 7.50
CA GLY A 28 -4.12 10.72 6.75
C GLY A 28 -4.07 9.31 7.37
N LEU A 29 -3.83 9.21 8.67
CA LEU A 29 -3.79 7.96 9.41
C LEU A 29 -5.11 7.79 10.15
N VAL A 30 -5.69 6.60 10.09
CA VAL A 30 -6.93 6.27 10.78
C VAL A 30 -6.64 5.08 11.68
N PRO A 31 -6.53 5.29 13.00
CA PRO A 31 -6.36 4.21 13.95
C PRO A 31 -7.58 3.28 13.96
N ASP A 32 -7.37 2.03 14.38
CA ASP A 32 -8.48 1.12 14.67
C ASP A 32 -9.22 1.53 15.99
N PRO A 33 -10.33 0.88 16.36
CA PRO A 33 -11.05 1.21 17.59
C PRO A 33 -10.19 1.11 18.87
N ALA A 34 -9.20 0.20 18.89
CA ALA A 34 -8.23 0.07 19.98
C ALA A 34 -7.12 1.13 19.93
N GLY A 35 -7.04 1.90 18.85
CA GLY A 35 -6.11 3.00 18.63
C GLY A 35 -4.81 2.62 17.95
N PHE A 36 -4.72 1.40 17.41
CA PHE A 36 -3.54 0.95 16.68
C PHE A 36 -3.52 1.47 15.26
N VAL A 37 -2.33 1.90 14.85
CA VAL A 37 -2.01 2.26 13.46
C VAL A 37 -0.99 1.25 12.91
N PRO A 38 -1.16 0.74 11.68
CA PRO A 38 -0.14 -0.09 11.03
C PRO A 38 1.20 0.64 10.92
N LEU A 39 2.28 0.01 11.37
CA LEU A 39 3.62 0.58 11.40
C LEU A 39 4.11 0.97 10.01
N LYS A 40 3.71 0.20 9.00
CA LYS A 40 3.99 0.53 7.59
C LYS A 40 3.35 1.84 7.16
N GLU A 41 2.07 2.05 7.49
CA GLU A 41 1.35 3.28 7.13
C GLU A 41 1.89 4.47 7.92
N LEU A 42 2.18 4.28 9.21
CA LEU A 42 2.84 5.27 10.05
C LEU A 42 4.20 5.69 9.48
N LEU A 43 5.07 4.74 9.09
CA LEU A 43 6.36 5.05 8.48
C LEU A 43 6.22 5.82 7.16
N GLN A 44 5.27 5.43 6.31
CA GLN A 44 4.99 6.15 5.07
C GLN A 44 4.55 7.59 5.35
N ALA A 45 3.65 7.79 6.32
CA ALA A 45 3.20 9.12 6.73
C ALA A 45 4.35 9.96 7.31
N ILE A 46 5.22 9.37 8.14
CA ILE A 46 6.40 10.03 8.69
C ILE A 46 7.36 10.45 7.55
N HIS A 47 7.57 9.62 6.53
CA HIS A 47 8.49 9.94 5.42
C HIS A 47 8.03 11.11 4.56
N GLU A 48 6.73 11.36 4.52
CA GLU A 48 6.17 12.50 3.78
C GLU A 48 6.46 13.83 4.49
N GLU A 49 6.78 13.80 5.79
CA GLU A 49 7.03 15.02 6.56
C GLU A 49 8.46 15.56 6.37
N PRO A 50 8.62 16.90 6.24
CA PRO A 50 9.92 17.53 6.07
C PRO A 50 10.89 17.15 7.19
N GLY A 51 12.08 16.68 6.81
CA GLY A 51 13.13 16.31 7.75
C GLY A 51 13.02 14.90 8.34
N TRP A 52 11.94 14.16 8.09
CA TRP A 52 11.70 12.83 8.69
C TRP A 52 11.89 11.64 7.73
N GLY A 53 12.23 11.88 6.46
CA GLY A 53 12.46 10.83 5.45
C GLY A 53 13.57 9.81 5.80
N TYR A 54 14.44 10.09 6.78
CA TYR A 54 15.47 9.15 7.23
C TYR A 54 14.95 8.11 8.25
N VAL A 55 13.75 8.31 8.80
CA VAL A 55 13.22 7.49 9.91
C VAL A 55 12.91 6.09 9.43
N ARG A 56 13.67 5.12 9.91
CA ARG A 56 13.40 3.67 9.78
C ARG A 56 12.75 3.11 11.04
N GLU A 57 12.15 1.93 10.93
CA GLU A 57 11.61 1.18 12.06
C GLU A 57 12.59 1.09 13.25
N GLY A 58 13.88 0.90 12.99
CA GLY A 58 14.90 0.86 14.04
C GLY A 58 14.91 2.10 14.95
N HIS A 59 14.65 3.28 14.41
CA HIS A 59 14.57 4.52 15.21
C HIS A 59 13.29 4.56 16.05
N ILE A 60 12.17 4.05 15.53
CA ILE A 60 10.94 3.91 16.32
C ILE A 60 11.21 2.95 17.48
N ARG A 61 11.90 1.83 17.24
CA ARG A 61 12.31 0.89 18.29
C ARG A 61 13.21 1.55 19.35
N GLU A 62 14.14 2.41 18.94
CA GLU A 62 14.96 3.20 19.88
C GLU A 62 14.10 4.13 20.76
N VAL A 63 13.06 4.78 20.19
CA VAL A 63 12.10 5.57 20.98
C VAL A 63 11.37 4.69 22.00
N LEU A 64 10.90 3.51 21.59
CA LEU A 64 10.18 2.57 22.46
C LEU A 64 11.05 2.00 23.59
N MET A 65 12.37 1.93 23.41
CA MET A 65 13.34 1.54 24.44
C MET A 65 13.80 2.73 25.30
N GLY A 66 13.45 3.95 24.89
CA GLY A 66 13.84 5.18 25.56
C GLY A 66 12.92 5.56 26.71
N ARG A 67 13.11 6.77 27.24
CA ARG A 67 12.35 7.30 28.40
C ARG A 67 10.84 7.35 28.14
N ASP A 68 10.45 7.74 26.95
CA ASP A 68 9.04 7.91 26.57
C ASP A 68 8.40 6.61 26.07
N GLY A 69 9.15 5.50 26.05
CA GLY A 69 8.70 4.23 25.54
C GLY A 69 7.45 3.70 26.24
N ALA A 70 7.30 4.00 27.54
CA ALA A 70 6.15 3.62 28.34
C ALA A 70 4.82 4.26 27.86
N LEU A 71 4.88 5.32 27.05
CA LEU A 71 3.69 5.98 26.49
C LEU A 71 3.11 5.23 25.28
N PHE A 72 3.84 4.25 24.75
CA PHE A 72 3.49 3.54 23.53
C PHE A 72 3.26 2.06 23.79
N VAL A 73 2.37 1.47 22.99
CA VAL A 73 2.14 0.02 22.96
C VAL A 73 2.35 -0.46 21.54
N ARG A 74 3.29 -1.38 21.37
CA ARG A 74 3.57 -2.04 20.10
C ARG A 74 3.05 -3.48 20.14
N GLU A 75 2.26 -3.84 19.14
CA GLU A 75 1.81 -5.21 18.89
C GLU A 75 2.18 -5.58 17.46
N GLU A 76 3.08 -6.57 17.30
CA GLU A 76 3.56 -7.02 15.99
C GLU A 76 4.02 -5.84 15.09
N ASP A 77 3.24 -5.56 14.04
CA ASP A 77 3.42 -4.51 13.04
C ASP A 77 2.46 -3.33 13.23
N ARG A 78 1.98 -3.09 14.45
CA ARG A 78 1.11 -1.95 14.80
C ARG A 78 1.59 -1.22 16.04
N LEU A 79 1.27 0.07 16.11
CA LEU A 79 1.67 0.96 17.19
C LEU A 79 0.50 1.84 17.61
N ARG A 80 0.34 2.04 18.92
CA ARG A 80 -0.57 3.02 19.51
C ARG A 80 0.08 3.77 20.66
N THR A 81 -0.54 4.87 21.09
CA THR A 81 -0.25 5.51 22.37
C THR A 81 -1.22 5.02 23.44
N LEU A 82 -0.80 5.07 24.71
CA LEU A 82 -1.68 4.82 25.86
C LEU A 82 -2.67 5.96 26.06
N GLU A 83 -2.21 7.19 25.90
CA GLU A 83 -3.03 8.38 25.97
C GLU A 83 -3.38 8.86 24.56
N LYS A 84 -4.68 8.94 24.26
CA LYS A 84 -5.21 9.54 23.03
C LYS A 84 -6.13 10.71 23.37
N ARG A 85 -6.05 11.77 22.58
CA ARG A 85 -6.84 13.01 22.69
C ARG A 85 -7.92 13.11 21.62
N TRP A 86 -7.83 12.31 20.57
CA TRP A 86 -8.86 12.17 19.54
C TRP A 86 -9.89 11.09 19.91
N ARG A 87 -11.04 11.12 19.23
CA ARG A 87 -12.11 10.13 19.35
C ARG A 87 -12.45 9.58 17.96
N LEU A 88 -12.71 8.29 17.91
CA LEU A 88 -13.21 7.60 16.72
C LEU A 88 -14.58 7.03 17.08
N ASP A 89 -15.62 7.67 16.57
CA ASP A 89 -17.00 7.21 16.74
C ASP A 89 -17.47 6.60 15.43
N LEU A 90 -17.69 5.28 15.45
CA LEU A 90 -18.21 4.52 14.31
C LEU A 90 -19.67 4.10 14.51
N GLU A 91 -20.29 4.50 15.63
CA GLU A 91 -21.67 4.17 15.95
C GLU A 91 -22.62 5.26 15.44
N ALA A 92 -22.23 6.53 15.63
CA ALA A 92 -23.01 7.66 15.15
C ALA A 92 -22.55 8.13 13.75
N PRO A 93 -23.44 8.21 12.75
CA PRO A 93 -23.15 8.89 11.50
C PRO A 93 -22.98 10.40 11.73
N SER A 94 -22.12 11.03 10.93
CA SER A 94 -21.90 12.47 10.94
C SER A 94 -23.09 13.20 10.31
N GLU A 95 -23.68 14.13 11.06
CA GLU A 95 -24.76 14.99 10.57
C GLU A 95 -24.24 16.11 9.66
N ASN A 96 -23.06 16.64 9.97
CA ASN A 96 -22.44 17.73 9.24
C ASN A 96 -21.41 17.18 8.23
N LEU A 97 -21.85 16.98 6.99
CA LEU A 97 -20.99 16.52 5.89
C LEU A 97 -20.80 17.62 4.84
N PRO A 98 -19.57 17.80 4.34
CA PRO A 98 -19.33 18.56 3.12
C PRO A 98 -20.10 17.96 1.96
N LYS A 99 -20.56 18.78 1.00
CA LYS A 99 -21.31 18.31 -0.18
C LYS A 99 -20.51 17.33 -1.04
N ILE A 100 -19.19 17.52 -1.07
CA ILE A 100 -18.25 16.73 -1.85
C ILE A 100 -17.10 16.32 -0.93
N LEU A 101 -16.77 15.04 -0.95
CA LEU A 101 -15.55 14.49 -0.37
C LEU A 101 -14.69 13.88 -1.46
N PHE A 102 -13.40 13.75 -1.20
CA PHE A 102 -12.42 13.22 -2.13
C PHE A 102 -11.85 11.90 -1.63
N ILE A 103 -11.66 10.96 -2.55
CA ILE A 103 -10.93 9.72 -2.31
C ILE A 103 -10.02 9.43 -3.49
N ALA A 104 -8.81 8.97 -3.20
CA ALA A 104 -7.86 8.59 -4.23
C ALA A 104 -7.76 7.07 -4.34
N VAL A 105 -7.99 6.55 -5.55
CA VAL A 105 -8.00 5.12 -5.83
C VAL A 105 -6.79 4.71 -6.68
N ARG A 106 -6.43 3.43 -6.64
CA ARG A 106 -5.38 2.87 -7.51
C ARG A 106 -5.85 2.90 -8.96
N ARG A 107 -4.94 3.11 -9.91
CA ARG A 107 -5.29 3.16 -11.35
C ARG A 107 -6.01 1.89 -11.81
N LYS A 108 -5.52 0.73 -11.36
CA LYS A 108 -6.09 -0.59 -11.68
C LYS A 108 -7.49 -0.80 -11.12
N ALA A 109 -7.88 -0.06 -10.08
CA ALA A 109 -9.21 -0.16 -9.47
C ALA A 109 -10.21 0.78 -10.13
N HIS A 110 -9.76 1.75 -10.94
CA HIS A 110 -10.59 2.84 -11.44
C HIS A 110 -11.81 2.37 -12.24
N VAL A 111 -11.59 1.49 -13.23
CA VAL A 111 -12.68 0.93 -14.05
C VAL A 111 -13.70 0.22 -13.16
N HIS A 112 -13.23 -0.57 -12.20
CA HIS A 112 -14.10 -1.31 -11.29
C HIS A 112 -14.91 -0.38 -10.39
N VAL A 113 -14.28 0.68 -9.87
CA VAL A 113 -14.90 1.67 -8.99
C VAL A 113 -15.98 2.46 -9.71
N MET A 114 -15.73 2.89 -10.95
CA MET A 114 -16.73 3.61 -11.73
C MET A 114 -17.94 2.73 -12.11
N GLN A 115 -17.76 1.42 -12.19
CA GLN A 115 -18.84 0.49 -12.54
C GLN A 115 -19.63 -0.03 -11.33
N LYS A 116 -18.95 -0.32 -10.21
CA LYS A 116 -19.53 -1.02 -9.06
C LYS A 116 -19.55 -0.21 -7.78
N GLY A 117 -18.95 0.97 -7.78
CA GLY A 117 -18.74 1.76 -6.57
C GLY A 117 -17.51 1.32 -5.78
N LEU A 118 -17.39 1.85 -4.58
CA LEU A 118 -16.33 1.51 -3.64
C LEU A 118 -16.92 0.66 -2.52
N PHE A 119 -16.31 -0.49 -2.27
CA PHE A 119 -16.60 -1.32 -1.11
C PHE A 119 -15.28 -1.81 -0.52
N SER A 120 -15.14 -1.76 0.80
CA SER A 120 -14.00 -2.35 1.48
C SER A 120 -14.37 -2.82 2.89
N ASP A 121 -13.80 -3.95 3.30
CA ASP A 121 -13.92 -4.45 4.68
C ASP A 121 -13.33 -3.47 5.70
N LYS A 122 -12.34 -2.67 5.27
CA LYS A 122 -11.77 -1.57 6.06
C LYS A 122 -12.47 -0.27 5.69
N SER A 123 -12.62 0.63 6.66
CA SER A 123 -13.18 1.95 6.42
C SER A 123 -12.43 2.67 5.29
N LEU A 124 -13.18 3.08 4.26
CA LEU A 124 -12.75 3.98 3.21
C LEU A 124 -12.47 5.33 3.85
N VAL A 125 -11.27 5.87 3.60
CA VAL A 125 -10.87 7.18 4.12
C VAL A 125 -11.11 8.22 3.04
N LEU A 126 -11.99 9.16 3.34
CA LEU A 126 -12.31 10.31 2.52
C LEU A 126 -11.80 11.58 3.17
N SER A 127 -11.47 12.57 2.36
CA SER A 127 -11.00 13.87 2.81
C SER A 127 -11.80 14.99 2.15
N PRO A 128 -12.14 16.08 2.88
CA PRO A 128 -12.68 17.29 2.27
C PRO A 128 -11.66 17.99 1.37
N GLU A 129 -10.36 17.78 1.61
CA GLU A 129 -9.26 18.35 0.82
C GLU A 129 -8.72 17.37 -0.22
N ARG A 130 -8.56 17.87 -1.46
CA ARG A 130 -8.02 17.10 -2.60
C ARG A 130 -6.59 16.61 -2.34
N ASP A 131 -5.74 17.47 -1.79
CA ASP A 131 -4.32 17.17 -1.57
C ASP A 131 -4.12 16.07 -0.55
N MET A 132 -4.90 16.08 0.54
CA MET A 132 -4.89 15.02 1.54
C MET A 132 -5.38 13.68 0.96
N ALA A 133 -6.45 13.68 0.17
CA ALA A 133 -6.91 12.46 -0.50
C ALA A 133 -5.82 11.90 -1.44
N LEU A 134 -5.18 12.75 -2.26
CA LEU A 134 -4.07 12.36 -3.12
C LEU A 134 -2.86 11.85 -2.32
N ARG A 135 -2.53 12.51 -1.21
CA ARG A 135 -1.45 12.11 -0.30
C ARG A 135 -1.65 10.69 0.21
N ILE A 136 -2.85 10.38 0.73
CA ILE A 136 -3.22 9.02 1.17
C ILE A 136 -3.17 8.03 -0.01
N GLY A 137 -3.67 8.42 -1.18
CA GLY A 137 -3.65 7.60 -2.39
C GLY A 137 -2.23 7.23 -2.84
N ARG A 138 -1.29 8.17 -2.74
CA ARG A 138 0.12 8.01 -3.17
C ARG A 138 0.86 6.92 -2.39
N ARG A 139 0.45 6.64 -1.16
CA ARG A 139 0.97 5.53 -0.34
C ARG A 139 0.67 4.16 -0.95
N ARG A 140 -0.40 4.08 -1.76
CA ARG A 140 -0.91 2.83 -2.37
C ARG A 140 -0.55 2.69 -3.85
N ASP A 141 -0.42 3.80 -4.58
CA ASP A 141 -0.10 3.86 -6.02
C ASP A 141 0.62 5.18 -6.31
N GLN A 142 1.67 5.18 -7.13
CA GLN A 142 2.43 6.40 -7.43
C GLN A 142 1.61 7.48 -8.17
N LYS A 143 0.62 7.05 -8.97
CA LYS A 143 -0.24 7.95 -9.75
C LYS A 143 -1.70 7.62 -9.47
N PRO A 144 -2.20 7.88 -8.25
CA PRO A 144 -3.57 7.53 -7.90
C PRO A 144 -4.54 8.43 -8.66
N ILE A 145 -5.76 7.94 -8.86
CA ILE A 145 -6.84 8.69 -9.52
C ILE A 145 -7.71 9.29 -8.42
N LEU A 146 -7.87 10.61 -8.46
CA LEU A 146 -8.73 11.34 -7.54
C LEU A 146 -10.18 11.22 -8.01
N LEU A 147 -11.06 10.82 -7.10
CA LEU A 147 -12.49 10.72 -7.31
C LEU A 147 -13.20 11.65 -6.33
N GLU A 148 -14.34 12.17 -6.78
CA GLU A 148 -15.25 13.02 -6.02
C GLU A 148 -16.45 12.19 -5.59
N VAL A 149 -16.85 12.32 -4.33
CA VAL A 149 -17.96 11.59 -3.72
C VAL A 149 -19.01 12.58 -3.29
N MET A 150 -20.19 12.47 -3.88
CA MET A 150 -21.35 13.30 -3.55
C MET A 150 -22.03 12.73 -2.30
N THR A 151 -21.85 13.39 -1.15
CA THR A 151 -22.30 12.89 0.16
C THR A 151 -23.82 12.89 0.31
N GLY A 152 -24.50 13.93 -0.19
CA GLY A 152 -25.96 14.04 -0.10
C GLY A 152 -26.72 12.89 -0.80
N PRO A 153 -26.47 12.62 -2.09
CA PRO A 153 -26.99 11.43 -2.77
C PRO A 153 -26.61 10.13 -2.06
N ALA A 154 -25.35 9.99 -1.61
CA ALA A 154 -24.88 8.79 -0.93
C ALA A 154 -25.65 8.52 0.38
N GLN A 155 -25.87 9.55 1.21
CA GLN A 155 -26.67 9.43 2.43
C GLN A 155 -28.12 9.03 2.14
N ARG A 156 -28.74 9.57 1.08
CA ARG A 156 -30.09 9.18 0.67
C ARG A 156 -30.18 7.72 0.21
N GLN A 157 -29.06 7.16 -0.27
CA GLN A 157 -28.93 5.74 -0.61
C GLN A 157 -28.53 4.86 0.59
N GLY A 158 -28.48 5.42 1.81
CA GLY A 158 -28.20 4.68 3.04
C GLY A 158 -26.72 4.61 3.43
N VAL A 159 -25.84 5.34 2.75
CA VAL A 159 -24.42 5.39 3.12
C VAL A 159 -24.23 6.17 4.43
N SER A 160 -23.62 5.51 5.41
CA SER A 160 -23.20 6.14 6.67
C SER A 160 -21.77 6.66 6.55
N PHE A 161 -21.59 7.93 6.85
CA PHE A 161 -20.28 8.57 6.96
C PHE A 161 -19.99 8.87 8.43
N HIS A 162 -18.77 8.60 8.90
CA HIS A 162 -18.34 8.86 10.27
C HIS A 162 -17.18 9.85 10.26
N ALA A 163 -17.26 10.90 11.07
CA ALA A 163 -16.20 11.90 11.15
C ALA A 163 -15.03 11.38 11.98
N PHE A 164 -13.81 11.66 11.53
CA PHE A 164 -12.59 11.38 12.27
C PHE A 164 -11.61 12.54 12.10
N GLY A 165 -11.64 13.48 13.06
CA GLY A 165 -10.92 14.74 12.93
C GLY A 165 -11.33 15.46 11.66
N ASP A 166 -10.38 15.71 10.77
CA ASP A 166 -10.64 16.38 9.49
C ASP A 166 -10.98 15.39 8.34
N LEU A 167 -11.01 14.09 8.63
CA LEU A 167 -11.32 13.02 7.67
C LEU A 167 -12.72 12.46 7.88
N TYR A 168 -13.20 11.73 6.88
CA TYR A 168 -14.49 11.04 6.92
C TYR A 168 -14.32 9.58 6.52
N LEU A 169 -15.08 8.71 7.18
CA LEU A 169 -15.01 7.27 7.01
C LEU A 169 -16.33 6.72 6.47
N ALA A 170 -16.28 5.85 5.47
CA ALA A 170 -17.44 5.12 4.98
C ALA A 170 -17.06 3.65 4.70
N ARG A 171 -18.03 2.73 4.67
CA ARG A 171 -17.77 1.34 4.27
C ARG A 171 -18.01 1.08 2.79
N GLU A 172 -19.02 1.74 2.26
CA GLU A 172 -19.49 1.57 0.89
C GLU A 172 -19.87 2.92 0.29
N ILE A 173 -19.62 3.08 -1.01
CA ILE A 173 -20.03 4.26 -1.78
C ILE A 173 -20.56 3.75 -3.13
N PRO A 174 -21.86 3.92 -3.41
CA PRO A 174 -22.45 3.54 -4.69
C PRO A 174 -21.81 4.27 -5.88
N ALA A 175 -21.74 3.58 -7.03
CA ALA A 175 -21.13 4.12 -8.26
C ALA A 175 -21.77 5.45 -8.71
N GLU A 176 -23.08 5.59 -8.56
CA GLU A 176 -23.85 6.78 -8.94
C GLU A 176 -23.44 8.04 -8.16
N CYS A 177 -22.87 7.85 -6.97
CA CYS A 177 -22.42 8.94 -6.10
C CYS A 177 -20.96 9.32 -6.35
N ILE A 178 -20.28 8.64 -7.27
CA ILE A 178 -18.86 8.84 -7.59
C ILE A 178 -18.74 9.55 -8.93
N SER A 179 -17.94 10.62 -8.95
CA SER A 179 -17.56 11.35 -10.15
C SER A 179 -16.04 11.40 -10.28
N GLY A 180 -15.52 11.40 -11.50
CA GLY A 180 -14.08 11.37 -11.74
C GLY A 180 -13.73 11.47 -13.22
N PRO A 181 -12.44 11.54 -13.55
CA PRO A 181 -12.00 11.49 -14.93
C PRO A 181 -12.51 10.20 -15.60
N PRO A 182 -12.87 10.23 -16.89
CA PRO A 182 -13.32 9.02 -17.56
C PRO A 182 -12.24 7.95 -17.46
N PRO A 183 -12.60 6.69 -17.11
CA PRO A 183 -11.63 5.61 -17.13
C PRO A 183 -11.01 5.53 -18.52
N PRO A 184 -9.67 5.42 -18.61
CA PRO A 184 -9.07 5.15 -19.91
C PRO A 184 -9.74 3.88 -20.45
N GLU A 185 -10.23 3.95 -21.68
CA GLU A 185 -10.74 2.79 -22.40
C GLU A 185 -9.59 1.78 -22.50
N GLU A 186 -9.47 0.90 -21.50
CA GLU A 186 -8.66 -0.28 -21.63
C GLU A 186 -9.41 -1.18 -22.62
N THR A 187 -9.00 -1.09 -23.89
CA THR A 187 -9.11 -2.22 -24.82
C THR A 187 -8.73 -3.44 -24.01
N GLN A 188 -9.70 -4.30 -23.73
CA GLN A 188 -9.43 -5.56 -23.08
C GLN A 188 -8.56 -6.34 -24.05
N GLU A 189 -7.24 -6.24 -23.94
CA GLU A 189 -6.39 -7.27 -24.51
C GLU A 189 -6.88 -8.57 -23.87
N PRO A 190 -7.36 -9.53 -24.67
CA PRO A 190 -7.90 -10.76 -24.13
C PRO A 190 -6.83 -11.35 -23.22
N ARG A 191 -7.14 -11.46 -21.93
CA ARG A 191 -6.27 -12.19 -21.00
C ARG A 191 -6.06 -13.54 -21.67
N PRO A 192 -4.81 -13.95 -21.97
CA PRO A 192 -4.60 -15.27 -22.53
C PRO A 192 -5.28 -16.25 -21.56
N PRO A 193 -6.07 -17.21 -22.07
CA PRO A 193 -6.83 -18.10 -21.22
C PRO A 193 -5.89 -18.65 -20.15
N LYS A 194 -6.31 -18.60 -18.88
CA LYS A 194 -5.58 -19.24 -17.79
C LYS A 194 -5.24 -20.64 -18.28
N LYS A 195 -3.96 -20.89 -18.57
CA LYS A 195 -3.50 -22.23 -18.87
C LYS A 195 -3.82 -23.03 -17.62
N GLU A 196 -4.87 -23.84 -17.68
CA GLU A 196 -5.08 -24.91 -16.73
C GLU A 196 -3.75 -25.63 -16.64
N LYS A 197 -3.16 -25.65 -15.44
CA LYS A 197 -2.02 -26.52 -15.22
C LYS A 197 -2.51 -27.92 -15.59
N PRO A 198 -1.86 -28.63 -16.53
CA PRO A 198 -2.25 -29.99 -16.83
C PRO A 198 -2.26 -30.75 -15.50
N ILE A 199 -3.40 -31.37 -15.18
CA ILE A 199 -3.48 -32.36 -14.13
C ILE A 199 -2.34 -33.36 -14.43
N PRO A 200 -1.41 -33.62 -13.49
CA PRO A 200 -0.36 -34.59 -13.75
C PRO A 200 -1.03 -35.93 -14.06
N GLN A 201 -0.90 -36.41 -15.30
CA GLN A 201 -1.31 -37.76 -15.63
C GLN A 201 -0.49 -38.69 -14.73
N PRO A 202 -1.10 -39.68 -14.05
CA PRO A 202 -0.34 -40.67 -13.31
C PRO A 202 0.57 -41.39 -14.30
N SER A 203 1.87 -41.22 -14.14
CA SER A 203 2.88 -41.89 -14.94
C SER A 203 2.73 -43.40 -14.74
N ILE A 204 2.45 -44.13 -15.82
CA ILE A 204 2.51 -45.59 -15.88
C ILE A 204 4.00 -45.97 -15.83
N LEU A 205 4.61 -45.86 -14.66
CA LEU A 205 5.94 -46.39 -14.39
C LEU A 205 5.81 -47.27 -13.16
N SER A 206 5.84 -48.57 -13.41
CA SER A 206 5.97 -49.59 -12.37
C SER A 206 7.25 -49.32 -11.57
N GLY A 207 7.17 -49.55 -10.25
CA GLY A 207 8.19 -49.15 -9.29
C GLY A 207 9.61 -49.55 -9.71
N GLY A 208 10.51 -48.56 -9.76
CA GLY A 208 11.96 -48.79 -9.88
C GLY A 208 12.65 -48.23 -11.12
N THR A 209 11.93 -47.66 -12.11
CA THR A 209 12.56 -47.05 -13.29
C THR A 209 12.16 -45.59 -13.46
N PHE A 210 13.12 -44.69 -13.30
CA PHE A 210 12.99 -43.28 -13.68
C PHE A 210 13.57 -43.07 -15.09
N VAL A 211 12.83 -42.37 -15.96
CA VAL A 211 13.35 -41.91 -17.24
C VAL A 211 14.31 -40.76 -16.99
N LEU A 212 15.59 -40.97 -17.27
CA LEU A 212 16.64 -39.98 -17.05
C LEU A 212 16.54 -38.89 -18.12
N GLN A 213 15.94 -37.75 -17.76
CA GLN A 213 15.88 -36.58 -18.64
C GLN A 213 17.25 -35.91 -18.65
N ILE A 214 18.03 -36.12 -19.72
CA ILE A 214 19.38 -35.55 -19.96
C ILE A 214 19.49 -34.04 -19.71
N GLN A 215 18.39 -33.28 -19.85
CA GLN A 215 18.37 -31.84 -19.56
C GLN A 215 18.35 -31.48 -18.07
N ARG A 216 17.92 -32.42 -17.21
CA ARG A 216 17.84 -32.27 -15.75
C ARG A 216 18.96 -33.00 -15.02
N ASP A 217 19.92 -33.56 -15.77
CA ASP A 217 21.10 -34.20 -15.19
C ASP A 217 21.93 -33.15 -14.41
N PRO A 218 22.23 -33.38 -13.12
CA PRO A 218 23.09 -32.51 -12.32
C PRO A 218 24.55 -32.53 -12.80
N ASP A 219 24.98 -33.59 -13.49
CA ASP A 219 26.34 -33.67 -14.05
C ASP A 219 26.43 -32.92 -15.39
N LEU A 220 26.89 -31.67 -15.31
CA LEU A 220 27.02 -30.77 -16.47
C LEU A 220 27.98 -31.31 -17.55
N SER A 221 28.89 -32.23 -17.20
CA SER A 221 29.89 -32.79 -18.11
C SER A 221 29.29 -33.73 -19.16
N ARG A 222 28.11 -34.31 -18.89
CA ARG A 222 27.42 -35.26 -19.77
C ARG A 222 26.45 -34.60 -20.75
N ARG A 223 26.22 -33.29 -20.60
CA ARG A 223 25.47 -32.52 -21.60
C ARG A 223 26.34 -32.44 -22.86
N ARG A 224 25.88 -33.04 -23.97
CA ARG A 224 26.56 -32.96 -25.27
C ARG A 224 27.02 -31.52 -25.49
N SER A 225 28.34 -31.34 -25.60
CA SER A 225 28.99 -30.07 -25.90
C SER A 225 28.56 -29.60 -27.29
N GLY A 226 27.38 -28.97 -27.36
CA GLY A 226 26.98 -28.15 -28.48
C GLY A 226 27.79 -26.86 -28.42
N LYS A 227 28.47 -26.51 -29.50
CA LYS A 227 29.21 -25.25 -29.67
C LYS A 227 28.40 -24.10 -29.04
N LYS A 228 28.99 -23.41 -28.05
CA LYS A 228 28.39 -22.19 -27.48
C LYS A 228 28.03 -21.24 -28.63
N PRO A 229 26.81 -20.69 -28.68
CA PRO A 229 26.49 -19.64 -29.63
C PRO A 229 27.46 -18.49 -29.42
N ARG A 230 28.03 -17.96 -30.51
CA ARG A 230 28.88 -16.76 -30.47
C ARG A 230 28.04 -15.63 -29.87
N GLY A 231 28.32 -15.27 -28.62
CA GLY A 231 27.61 -14.20 -27.94
C GLY A 231 28.05 -12.83 -28.47
N TRP A 232 27.17 -11.84 -28.34
CA TRP A 232 27.36 -10.42 -28.71
C TRP A 232 28.70 -9.78 -28.30
N LYS A 233 29.41 -10.35 -27.32
CA LYS A 233 30.77 -9.96 -26.91
C LYS A 233 31.84 -10.25 -27.98
N GLU A 234 31.67 -11.23 -28.87
CA GLU A 234 32.59 -11.47 -29.99
C GLU A 234 32.38 -10.47 -31.13
N GLU A 235 31.14 -10.09 -31.44
CA GLU A 235 30.81 -9.08 -32.45
C GLU A 235 31.37 -7.69 -32.07
N SER A 236 31.30 -7.36 -30.79
CA SER A 236 31.89 -6.12 -30.25
C SER A 236 33.42 -6.07 -30.38
N ARG A 237 34.10 -7.23 -30.33
CA ARG A 237 35.56 -7.31 -30.53
C ARG A 237 35.95 -7.24 -32.00
N LYS A 238 35.10 -7.71 -32.91
CA LYS A 238 35.31 -7.62 -34.36
C LYS A 238 35.17 -6.17 -34.86
N MET A 239 34.18 -5.43 -34.34
CA MET A 239 34.02 -4.01 -34.65
C MET A 239 35.20 -3.13 -34.22
N ARG A 240 35.91 -3.48 -33.14
CA ARG A 240 37.11 -2.74 -32.71
C ARG A 240 38.33 -2.99 -33.60
N ARG A 241 38.39 -4.10 -34.33
CA ARG A 241 39.51 -4.43 -35.23
C ARG A 241 39.34 -3.93 -36.65
N SER A 242 38.13 -3.52 -37.07
CA SER A 242 37.90 -2.97 -38.43
C SER A 242 37.96 -1.45 -38.50
N LYS A 243 38.37 -0.78 -37.43
CA LYS A 243 38.46 0.69 -37.32
C LYS A 243 39.88 1.19 -37.04
N GLY A 244 40.87 0.36 -37.32
CA GLY A 244 42.30 0.69 -37.30
C GLY A 244 42.93 0.29 -38.63
#